data_AF-A0A1Q7HWS8-F1
#
_entry.id   AF-A0A1Q7HWS8-F1
#
_cell.length_a   1.000
_cell.length_b   1.000
_cell.length_c   1.000
_cell.angle_alpha   90.00
_cell.angle_beta   90.00
_cell.angle_gamma   90.00
#
_symmetry.space_group_name_H-M   'P 1'
#
loop_
_entity.id
_entity.type
_entity.pdbx_description
1 polymer ?
#
loop_
_entity_poly.entity_id
_entity_poly.type
_entity_poly.pdbx_seq_one_letter_code
_entity_poly.pdbx_strand_id
1 'polypeptide(L)'
;ALPALERREALSMALLGNAAEVLPLLARGPIVPDLVTDQTSAHDLLNGYVPHGLPYPEALRLRAADPKRYLELSRRSVATHVRAMLELKRRGAVVFDYGNNIRHEARQGGVADAFDIPGFVPEFIRPLFCEGKGPFRWAALSGDPQDIHRTDEAVLEMFPENEALCRWIRTAHERVAFQGLPARICWLGYGERARFGRAINDLVARGHIKAPIVIGRDHLDAGSVASPNRETEGMRDGSDAIADWPILNALLNASAGASWVSVHHGGGVGIGYSLHAGLVVVADGTPDADARLGRVLTTDPGTGVMRHADAGYPDAIAFAKKSGIKLPMV
;
A
#
# COMPACT_ATOMS: atom_id res chain seq x y z
N ALA A 1 22.11 14.41 10.25
CA ALA A 1 21.37 14.84 9.05
C ALA A 1 22.25 15.62 8.08
N LEU A 2 22.58 16.88 8.36
CA LEU A 2 23.27 17.76 7.39
C LEU A 2 24.59 17.18 6.81
N PRO A 3 25.49 16.58 7.63
CA PRO A 3 26.71 16.01 7.05
C PRO A 3 26.46 14.84 6.10
N ALA A 4 25.40 14.06 6.31
CA ALA A 4 25.04 12.96 5.41
C ALA A 4 24.46 13.50 4.08
N LEU A 5 23.67 14.59 4.14
CA LEU A 5 23.18 15.27 2.93
C LEU A 5 24.33 15.83 2.10
N GLU A 6 25.29 16.50 2.73
CA GLU A 6 26.50 17.04 2.06
C GLU A 6 27.31 15.94 1.38
N ARG A 7 27.43 14.77 2.01
CA ARG A 7 28.14 13.60 1.44
C ARG A 7 27.29 12.73 0.52
N ARG A 8 26.00 13.07 0.31
CA ARG A 8 25.03 12.26 -0.45
C ARG A 8 24.93 10.81 0.07
N GLU A 9 25.03 10.64 1.38
CA GLU A 9 24.91 9.36 2.05
C GLU A 9 23.46 9.13 2.52
N ALA A 10 22.89 7.98 2.17
CA ALA A 10 21.58 7.59 2.65
C ALA A 10 21.64 7.22 4.15
N LEU A 11 20.93 7.97 4.99
CA LEU A 11 20.90 7.78 6.45
C LEU A 11 19.47 7.89 6.98
N SER A 12 19.00 6.87 7.70
CA SER A 12 17.77 6.91 8.49
C SER A 12 18.06 7.22 9.95
N MET A 13 17.34 8.18 10.54
CA MET A 13 17.46 8.53 11.96
C MET A 13 16.09 8.48 12.63
N ALA A 14 15.99 7.80 13.77
CA ALA A 14 14.81 7.83 14.62
C ALA A 14 14.98 8.91 15.69
N LEU A 15 14.08 9.89 15.72
CA LEU A 15 14.03 10.91 16.76
C LEU A 15 12.91 10.56 17.74
N LEU A 16 13.26 10.29 19.01
CA LEU A 16 12.28 10.05 20.06
C LEU A 16 11.55 11.36 20.40
N GLY A 17 10.24 11.41 20.14
CA GLY A 17 9.40 12.57 20.44
C GLY A 17 7.97 12.41 19.91
N ASN A 18 7.13 13.42 20.18
CA ASN A 18 5.78 13.48 19.62
C ASN A 18 5.79 14.30 18.33
N ALA A 19 5.25 13.77 17.24
CA ALA A 19 5.19 14.47 15.95
C ALA A 19 4.43 15.82 16.04
N ALA A 20 3.39 15.91 16.88
CA ALA A 20 2.65 17.15 17.13
C ALA A 20 3.43 18.19 17.96
N GLU A 21 4.63 17.87 18.45
CA GLU A 21 5.57 18.81 19.08
C GLU A 21 6.77 19.10 18.16
N VAL A 22 7.33 18.04 17.56
CA VAL A 22 8.52 18.10 16.71
C VAL A 22 8.24 18.82 15.39
N LEU A 23 7.16 18.49 14.67
CA LEU A 23 6.90 19.11 13.37
C LEU A 23 6.62 20.61 13.48
N PRO A 24 5.86 21.13 14.47
CA PRO A 24 5.74 22.57 14.67
C PRO A 24 7.07 23.28 14.91
N LEU A 25 8.03 22.64 15.58
CA LEU A 25 9.39 23.19 15.75
C LEU A 25 10.13 23.23 14.41
N LEU A 26 10.04 22.15 13.63
CA LEU A 26 10.64 22.09 12.29
C LEU A 26 10.04 23.14 11.34
N ALA A 27 8.71 23.28 11.36
CA ALA A 27 7.97 24.25 10.55
C ALA A 27 8.30 25.71 10.88
N ARG A 28 8.75 26.02 12.11
CA ARG A 28 9.27 27.34 12.50
C ARG A 28 10.79 27.46 12.35
N GLY A 29 11.48 26.35 12.19
CA GLY A 29 12.94 26.29 12.12
C GLY A 29 13.50 26.64 10.75
N PRO A 30 14.82 26.80 10.62
CA PRO A 30 15.47 27.17 9.36
C PRO A 30 15.49 26.05 8.32
N ILE A 31 15.23 24.80 8.72
CA ILE A 31 15.29 23.63 7.84
C ILE A 31 13.92 23.37 7.23
N VAL A 32 13.87 23.26 5.90
CA VAL A 32 12.71 22.76 5.15
C VAL A 32 13.10 21.41 4.56
N PRO A 33 12.47 20.29 4.95
CA PRO A 33 12.69 19.00 4.31
C PRO A 33 12.22 18.99 2.87
N ASP A 34 12.87 18.20 2.02
CA ASP A 34 12.41 18.00 0.63
C ASP A 34 11.05 17.29 0.57
N LEU A 35 10.84 16.31 1.47
CA LEU A 35 9.63 15.50 1.57
C LEU A 35 9.11 15.48 3.01
N VAL A 36 7.79 15.60 3.18
CA VAL A 36 7.10 15.43 4.47
C VAL A 36 5.88 14.54 4.29
N THR A 37 5.76 13.53 5.15
CA THR A 37 4.57 12.68 5.22
C THR A 37 4.39 12.17 6.65
N ASP A 38 3.30 11.45 6.91
CA ASP A 38 3.00 10.85 8.20
C ASP A 38 2.45 9.43 8.05
N GLN A 39 2.83 8.57 9.00
CA GLN A 39 2.35 7.19 9.10
C GLN A 39 2.03 6.80 10.55
N THR A 40 1.72 7.78 11.42
CA THR A 40 1.09 7.47 12.71
C THR A 40 -0.22 6.72 12.49
N SER A 41 -0.73 6.01 13.51
CA SER A 41 -2.02 5.34 13.41
C SER A 41 -3.18 6.33 13.66
N ALA A 42 -3.26 7.40 12.87
CA ALA A 42 -4.28 8.45 12.99
C ALA A 42 -5.71 7.94 12.68
N HIS A 43 -5.83 6.81 12.00
CA HIS A 43 -7.09 6.12 11.72
C HIS A 43 -7.80 5.57 12.98
N ASP A 44 -7.07 5.44 14.09
CA ASP A 44 -7.60 5.05 15.39
C ASP A 44 -7.01 5.97 16.45
N LEU A 45 -7.66 7.12 16.68
CA LEU A 45 -7.18 8.09 17.66
C LEU A 45 -7.15 7.56 19.09
N LEU A 46 -7.93 6.53 19.43
CA LEU A 46 -7.96 6.01 20.79
C LEU A 46 -6.72 5.15 21.07
N ASN A 47 -6.34 4.29 20.13
CA ASN A 47 -5.25 3.34 20.34
C ASN A 47 -3.94 3.76 19.66
N GLY A 48 -4.03 4.52 18.58
CA GLY A 48 -2.96 4.72 17.61
C GLY A 48 -2.28 6.08 17.63
N TYR A 49 -2.90 7.12 18.20
CA TYR A 49 -2.31 8.47 18.27
C TYR A 49 -2.17 8.95 19.71
N VAL A 50 -0.94 9.23 20.15
CA VAL A 50 -0.65 9.72 21.49
C VAL A 50 -0.78 11.25 21.54
N PRO A 51 -1.64 11.81 22.42
CA PRO A 51 -1.78 13.27 22.54
C PRO A 51 -0.48 13.92 23.02
N HIS A 52 -0.15 15.09 22.46
CA HIS A 52 1.00 15.88 22.91
C HIS A 52 0.72 16.66 24.20
N GLY A 53 1.78 17.12 24.86
CA GLY A 53 1.69 17.86 26.13
C GLY A 53 1.38 16.99 27.36
N LEU A 54 1.46 15.66 27.23
CA LEU A 54 1.34 14.71 28.33
C LEU A 54 2.50 13.70 28.29
N PRO A 55 3.10 13.34 29.44
CA PRO A 55 4.00 12.19 29.53
C PRO A 55 3.31 10.90 29.06
N TYR A 56 4.03 10.05 28.33
CA TYR A 56 3.46 8.81 27.77
C TYR A 56 2.75 7.91 28.81
N PRO A 57 3.31 7.65 30.01
CA PRO A 57 2.60 6.87 31.03
C PRO A 57 1.27 7.49 31.48
N GLU A 58 1.19 8.82 31.52
CA GLU A 58 -0.05 9.52 31.86
C GLU A 58 -1.07 9.43 30.73
N ALA A 59 -0.62 9.52 29.47
CA ALA A 59 -1.48 9.31 28.32
C ALA A 59 -2.10 7.90 28.33
N LEU A 60 -1.33 6.86 28.71
CA LEU A 60 -1.85 5.50 28.85
C LEU A 60 -2.90 5.37 29.96
N ARG A 61 -2.67 6.01 31.12
CA ARG A 61 -3.67 6.05 32.21
C ARG A 61 -4.93 6.78 31.78
N LEU A 62 -4.79 7.92 31.10
CA LEU A 62 -5.90 8.70 30.60
C LEU A 62 -6.73 7.91 29.57
N ARG A 63 -6.08 7.17 28.67
CA ARG A 63 -6.78 6.32 27.68
C ARG A 63 -7.75 5.35 28.34
N ALA A 64 -7.38 4.77 29.47
CA ALA A 64 -8.23 3.83 30.22
C ALA A 64 -9.27 4.54 31.09
N ALA A 65 -8.89 5.62 31.77
CA ALA A 65 -9.74 6.31 32.73
C ALA A 65 -10.79 7.22 32.08
N ASP A 66 -10.44 7.90 30.99
CA ASP A 66 -11.33 8.81 30.25
C ASP A 66 -11.03 8.76 28.73
N PRO A 67 -11.55 7.74 28.02
CA PRO A 67 -11.36 7.60 26.57
C PRO A 67 -11.86 8.79 25.76
N LYS A 68 -12.92 9.48 26.22
CA LYS A 68 -13.49 10.64 25.53
C LYS A 68 -12.51 11.79 25.57
N ARG A 69 -11.96 12.09 26.75
CA ARG A 69 -10.93 13.11 26.90
C ARG A 69 -9.68 12.77 26.11
N TYR A 70 -9.26 11.50 26.11
CA TYR A 70 -8.13 11.05 25.29
C TYR A 70 -8.34 11.37 23.81
N LEU A 71 -9.49 10.98 23.26
CA LEU A 71 -9.85 11.25 21.85
C LEU A 71 -9.83 12.73 21.49
N GLU A 72 -10.39 13.59 22.35
CA GLU A 72 -10.35 15.05 22.15
C GLU A 72 -8.91 15.57 22.07
N LEU A 73 -8.05 15.15 23.00
CA LEU A 73 -6.65 15.57 23.05
C LEU A 73 -5.86 15.03 21.86
N SER A 74 -6.10 13.78 21.45
CA SER A 74 -5.47 13.19 20.27
C SER A 74 -5.87 13.93 19.00
N ARG A 75 -7.16 14.24 18.82
CA ARG A 75 -7.64 15.02 17.66
C ARG A 75 -7.04 16.43 17.62
N ARG A 76 -6.96 17.10 18.76
CA ARG A 76 -6.28 18.40 18.86
C ARG A 76 -4.80 18.30 18.48
N SER A 77 -4.14 17.22 18.87
CA SER A 77 -2.74 16.96 18.52
C SER A 77 -2.56 16.72 17.02
N VAL A 78 -3.45 15.94 16.40
CA VAL A 78 -3.49 15.76 14.95
C VAL A 78 -3.70 17.09 14.22
N ALA A 79 -4.61 17.95 14.70
CA ALA A 79 -4.82 19.27 14.11
C ALA A 79 -3.53 20.13 14.16
N THR A 80 -2.79 20.10 15.28
CA THR A 80 -1.48 20.78 15.38
C THR A 80 -0.45 20.19 14.42
N HIS A 81 -0.39 18.86 14.33
CA HIS A 81 0.50 18.13 13.42
C HIS A 81 0.25 18.54 11.97
N VAL A 82 -1.00 18.47 11.49
CA VAL A 82 -1.34 18.78 10.10
C VAL A 82 -1.14 20.26 9.77
N ARG A 83 -1.38 21.20 10.70
CA ARG A 83 -1.02 22.61 10.50
C ARG A 83 0.47 22.79 10.25
N ALA A 84 1.33 22.02 10.91
CA ALA A 84 2.76 22.06 10.67
C ALA A 84 3.15 21.44 9.32
N MET A 85 2.49 20.36 8.89
CA MET A 85 2.66 19.80 7.54
C MET A 85 2.26 20.82 6.46
N LEU A 86 1.13 21.51 6.63
CA LEU A 86 0.68 22.57 5.72
C LEU A 86 1.67 23.75 5.68
N GLU A 87 2.26 24.11 6.81
CA GLU A 87 3.29 25.15 6.85
C GLU A 87 4.56 24.72 6.11
N LEU A 88 5.04 23.50 6.31
CA LEU A 88 6.17 22.97 5.57
C LEU A 88 5.88 22.93 4.06
N LYS A 89 4.65 22.59 3.66
CA LYS A 89 4.19 22.68 2.26
C LYS A 89 4.30 24.10 1.72
N ARG A 90 3.78 25.10 2.45
CA ARG A 90 3.87 26.53 2.07
C ARG A 90 5.31 27.00 1.92
N ARG A 91 6.24 26.41 2.68
CA ARG A 91 7.67 26.69 2.63
C ARG A 91 8.43 25.93 1.53
N GLY A 92 7.74 25.11 0.73
CA GLY A 92 8.29 24.45 -0.45
C GLY A 92 8.56 22.95 -0.30
N ALA A 93 8.25 22.34 0.85
CA ALA A 93 8.34 20.88 0.97
C ALA A 93 7.28 20.20 0.10
N VAL A 94 7.61 19.05 -0.49
CA VAL A 94 6.60 18.15 -1.08
C VAL A 94 5.93 17.39 0.06
N VAL A 95 4.63 17.66 0.26
CA VAL A 95 3.87 17.12 1.38
C VAL A 95 2.70 16.29 0.89
N PHE A 96 2.57 15.07 1.42
CA PHE A 96 1.49 14.14 1.06
C PHE A 96 1.05 13.30 2.26
N ASP A 97 -0.21 12.86 2.23
CA ASP A 97 -0.80 11.92 3.19
C ASP A 97 -0.50 10.48 2.75
N TYR A 98 -0.01 9.67 3.69
CA TYR A 98 0.35 8.27 3.43
C TYR A 98 -0.71 7.27 3.88
N GLY A 99 -1.98 7.64 3.78
CA GLY A 99 -3.09 6.70 3.87
C GLY A 99 -3.45 6.24 5.27
N ASN A 100 -3.26 7.11 6.26
CA ASN A 100 -3.63 6.88 7.66
C ASN A 100 -4.83 7.74 8.12
N ASN A 101 -5.48 8.45 7.20
CA ASN A 101 -6.65 9.30 7.44
C ASN A 101 -6.38 10.56 8.31
N ILE A 102 -5.12 10.98 8.49
CA ILE A 102 -4.76 12.10 9.36
C ILE A 102 -5.41 13.42 8.91
N ARG A 103 -5.55 13.65 7.60
CA ARG A 103 -6.23 14.84 7.05
C ARG A 103 -7.69 14.91 7.46
N HIS A 104 -8.37 13.76 7.47
CA HIS A 104 -9.76 13.69 7.94
C HIS A 104 -9.86 14.09 9.41
N GLU A 105 -9.07 13.47 10.28
CA GLU A 105 -9.08 13.78 11.71
C GLU A 105 -8.66 15.24 11.99
N ALA A 106 -7.74 15.80 11.21
CA ALA A 106 -7.39 17.22 11.31
C ALA A 106 -8.54 18.14 10.89
N ARG A 107 -9.29 17.78 9.84
CA ARG A 107 -10.51 18.51 9.44
C ARG A 107 -11.55 18.47 10.55
N GLN A 108 -11.77 17.31 11.17
CA GLN A 108 -12.63 17.18 12.36
C GLN A 108 -12.10 18.00 13.55
N GLY A 109 -10.78 18.19 13.63
CA GLY A 109 -10.10 19.05 14.60
C GLY A 109 -10.04 20.55 14.23
N GLY A 110 -10.75 20.98 13.19
CA GLY A 110 -10.86 22.39 12.79
C GLY A 110 -9.75 22.90 11.88
N VAL A 111 -9.09 22.03 11.11
CA VAL A 111 -8.16 22.41 10.03
C VAL A 111 -8.91 22.36 8.70
N ALA A 112 -9.47 23.48 8.27
CA ALA A 112 -10.35 23.56 7.10
C ALA A 112 -9.63 23.17 5.80
N ASP A 113 -8.36 23.53 5.68
CA ASP A 113 -7.45 23.30 4.56
C ASP A 113 -6.66 21.98 4.68
N ALA A 114 -7.08 21.03 5.54
CA ALA A 114 -6.35 19.77 5.75
C ALA A 114 -6.16 18.95 4.46
N PHE A 115 -7.11 19.01 3.53
CA PHE A 115 -7.07 18.30 2.25
C PHE A 115 -6.30 19.05 1.15
N ASP A 116 -5.72 20.22 1.45
CA ASP A 116 -4.72 20.82 0.57
C ASP A 116 -3.46 19.94 0.50
N ILE A 117 -3.26 19.02 1.45
CA ILE A 117 -2.28 17.94 1.34
C ILE A 117 -2.90 16.79 0.52
N PRO A 118 -2.34 16.43 -0.66
CA PRO A 118 -2.87 15.32 -1.46
C PRO A 118 -2.53 13.96 -0.84
N GLY A 119 -3.32 12.93 -1.15
CA GLY A 119 -2.96 11.55 -0.85
C GLY A 119 -1.84 11.03 -1.77
N PHE A 120 -1.03 10.10 -1.28
CA PHE A 120 0.06 9.52 -2.06
C PHE A 120 -0.41 8.76 -3.32
N VAL A 121 -1.63 8.23 -3.32
CA VAL A 121 -2.15 7.46 -4.46
C VAL A 121 -2.45 8.33 -5.67
N PRO A 122 -3.30 9.37 -5.58
CA PRO A 122 -3.50 10.29 -6.70
C PRO A 122 -2.18 10.94 -7.16
N GLU A 123 -1.27 11.23 -6.23
CA GLU A 123 -0.03 11.94 -6.54
C GLU A 123 1.03 11.06 -7.23
N PHE A 124 1.20 9.80 -6.81
CA PHE A 124 2.35 8.98 -7.23
C PHE A 124 1.98 7.58 -7.75
N ILE A 125 0.95 6.93 -7.18
CA ILE A 125 0.75 5.48 -7.36
C ILE A 125 -0.27 5.15 -8.45
N ARG A 126 -1.26 6.01 -8.69
CA ARG A 126 -2.36 5.72 -9.62
C ARG A 126 -1.92 5.31 -11.03
N PRO A 127 -0.86 5.88 -11.64
CA PRO A 127 -0.37 5.40 -12.93
C PRO A 127 0.02 3.91 -12.91
N LEU A 128 0.57 3.42 -11.79
CA LEU A 128 0.88 2.00 -11.63
C LEU A 128 -0.38 1.14 -11.58
N PHE A 129 -1.44 1.63 -10.91
CA PHE A 129 -2.74 0.94 -10.84
C PHE A 129 -3.42 0.84 -12.20
N CYS A 130 -3.22 1.82 -13.09
CA CYS A 130 -3.75 1.77 -14.45
C CYS A 130 -3.18 0.58 -15.27
N GLU A 131 -2.02 0.05 -14.90
CA GLU A 131 -1.40 -1.14 -15.48
C GLU A 131 -1.61 -2.42 -14.63
N GLY A 132 -2.44 -2.34 -13.59
CA GLY A 132 -2.70 -3.44 -12.65
C GLY A 132 -1.51 -3.79 -11.75
N LYS A 133 -0.50 -2.90 -11.63
CA LYS A 133 0.59 -3.07 -10.67
C LYS A 133 0.09 -2.81 -9.26
N GLY A 134 0.73 -3.45 -8.29
CA GLY A 134 0.41 -3.30 -6.88
C GLY A 134 1.27 -4.22 -6.03
N PRO A 135 1.01 -4.29 -4.71
CA PRO A 135 1.88 -4.93 -3.73
C PRO A 135 1.77 -6.48 -3.73
N PHE A 136 1.99 -7.06 -4.90
CA PHE A 136 2.09 -8.50 -5.14
C PHE A 136 3.25 -9.10 -4.33
N ARG A 137 2.98 -10.21 -3.64
CA ARG A 137 3.92 -10.82 -2.71
C ARG A 137 3.76 -12.33 -2.66
N TRP A 138 4.79 -12.99 -2.17
CA TRP A 138 4.73 -14.42 -1.90
C TRP A 138 5.55 -14.79 -0.67
N ALA A 139 5.27 -15.96 -0.08
CA ALA A 139 6.01 -16.50 1.04
C ALA A 139 6.27 -18.00 0.87
N ALA A 140 7.45 -18.44 1.29
CA ALA A 140 7.88 -19.82 1.22
C ALA A 140 7.40 -20.62 2.42
N LEU A 141 6.51 -21.61 2.21
CA LEU A 141 5.98 -22.44 3.30
C LEU A 141 7.01 -23.41 3.87
N SER A 142 8.15 -23.60 3.20
CA SER A 142 9.29 -24.37 3.72
C SER A 142 9.95 -23.71 4.92
N GLY A 143 9.81 -22.39 5.07
CA GLY A 143 10.60 -21.59 6.00
C GLY A 143 12.05 -21.37 5.55
N ASP A 144 12.45 -21.85 4.37
CA ASP A 144 13.84 -21.76 3.89
C ASP A 144 14.05 -20.48 3.05
N PRO A 145 15.00 -19.60 3.43
CA PRO A 145 15.34 -18.40 2.65
C PRO A 145 15.77 -18.68 1.21
N GLN A 146 16.35 -19.85 0.93
CA GLN A 146 16.81 -20.20 -0.41
C GLN A 146 15.65 -20.33 -1.41
N ASP A 147 14.44 -20.68 -0.95
CA ASP A 147 13.27 -20.68 -1.82
C ASP A 147 12.94 -19.26 -2.29
N ILE A 148 13.08 -18.25 -1.43
CA ILE A 148 12.92 -16.85 -1.84
C ILE A 148 14.06 -16.40 -2.77
N HIS A 149 15.30 -16.78 -2.49
CA HIS A 149 16.41 -16.46 -3.38
C HIS A 149 16.21 -17.07 -4.78
N ARG A 150 15.73 -18.31 -4.85
CA ARG A 150 15.40 -18.94 -6.14
C ARG A 150 14.29 -18.18 -6.87
N THR A 151 13.28 -17.68 -6.16
CA THR A 151 12.26 -16.83 -6.78
C THR A 151 12.78 -15.45 -7.19
N ASP A 152 13.73 -14.86 -6.43
CA ASP A 152 14.39 -13.60 -6.79
C ASP A 152 15.17 -13.78 -8.11
N GLU A 153 15.91 -14.87 -8.27
CA GLU A 153 16.59 -15.25 -9.53
C GLU A 153 15.59 -15.38 -10.68
N ALA A 154 14.46 -16.07 -10.46
CA ALA A 154 13.41 -16.22 -11.47
C ALA A 154 12.83 -14.86 -11.92
N VAL A 155 12.66 -13.89 -11.01
CA VAL A 155 12.24 -12.53 -11.39
C VAL A 155 13.28 -11.87 -12.30
N LEU A 156 14.57 -12.00 -11.96
CA LEU A 156 15.66 -11.41 -12.75
C LEU A 156 15.80 -12.06 -14.14
N GLU A 157 15.56 -13.37 -14.23
CA GLU A 157 15.57 -14.13 -15.49
C GLU A 157 14.37 -13.79 -16.39
N MET A 158 13.19 -13.61 -15.80
CA MET A 158 11.93 -13.41 -16.54
C MET A 158 11.68 -11.97 -17.00
N PHE A 159 12.23 -10.99 -16.29
CA PHE A 159 12.00 -9.57 -16.55
C PHE A 159 13.32 -8.77 -16.64
N PRO A 160 14.33 -9.23 -17.41
CA PRO A 160 15.66 -8.62 -17.45
C PRO A 160 15.65 -7.18 -17.99
N GLU A 161 14.65 -6.83 -18.79
CA GLU A 161 14.43 -5.50 -19.36
C GLU A 161 13.89 -4.48 -18.35
N ASN A 162 13.31 -4.95 -17.24
CA ASN A 162 12.73 -4.07 -16.23
C ASN A 162 13.79 -3.70 -15.18
N GLU A 163 14.65 -2.73 -15.52
CA GLU A 163 15.76 -2.34 -14.66
C GLU A 163 15.33 -1.90 -13.26
N ALA A 164 14.18 -1.22 -13.13
CA ALA A 164 13.66 -0.77 -11.84
C ALA A 164 13.30 -1.96 -10.95
N LEU A 165 12.64 -2.97 -11.53
CA LEU A 165 12.31 -4.24 -10.87
C LEU A 165 13.58 -5.00 -10.46
N CYS A 166 14.56 -5.11 -11.36
CA CYS A 166 15.81 -5.79 -11.05
C CYS A 166 16.60 -5.08 -9.95
N ARG A 167 16.65 -3.74 -9.97
CA ARG A 167 17.26 -2.95 -8.88
C ARG A 167 16.52 -3.18 -7.56
N TRP A 168 15.18 -3.23 -7.59
CA TRP A 168 14.37 -3.54 -6.42
C TRP A 168 14.71 -4.91 -5.83
N ILE A 169 14.74 -5.97 -6.65
CA ILE A 169 15.05 -7.33 -6.19
C ILE A 169 16.44 -7.42 -5.57
N ARG A 170 17.47 -6.86 -6.21
CA ARG A 170 18.84 -6.84 -5.66
C ARG A 170 18.90 -6.09 -4.33
N THR A 171 18.26 -4.92 -4.25
CA THR A 171 18.22 -4.13 -3.02
C THR A 171 17.49 -4.89 -1.91
N ALA A 172 16.36 -5.52 -2.22
CA ALA A 172 15.56 -6.26 -1.26
C ALA A 172 16.29 -7.52 -0.77
N HIS A 173 17.08 -8.17 -1.62
CA HIS A 173 17.98 -9.26 -1.22
C HIS A 173 19.05 -8.79 -0.23
N GLU A 174 19.69 -7.64 -0.49
CA GLU A 174 20.76 -7.11 0.35
C GLU A 174 20.29 -6.48 1.67
N ARG A 175 19.10 -5.86 1.66
CA ARG A 175 18.69 -4.93 2.73
C ARG A 175 17.50 -5.40 3.55
N VAL A 176 16.69 -6.34 3.06
CA VAL A 176 15.47 -6.78 3.76
C VAL A 176 15.73 -8.10 4.49
N ALA A 177 15.82 -8.02 5.82
CA ALA A 177 15.84 -9.21 6.67
C ALA A 177 14.46 -9.88 6.70
N PHE A 178 14.43 -11.21 6.58
CA PHE A 178 13.18 -11.97 6.69
C PHE A 178 12.61 -11.94 8.11
N GLN A 179 11.28 -12.02 8.22
CA GLN A 179 10.54 -12.08 9.48
C GLN A 179 9.51 -13.20 9.39
N GLY A 180 9.63 -14.24 10.24
CA GLY A 180 8.78 -15.43 10.13
C GLY A 180 9.12 -16.26 8.89
N LEU A 181 8.10 -16.68 8.13
CA LEU A 181 8.33 -17.33 6.83
C LEU A 181 9.03 -16.36 5.88
N PRO A 182 10.12 -16.76 5.20
CA PRO A 182 10.75 -15.95 4.17
C PRO A 182 9.72 -15.53 3.12
N ALA A 183 9.65 -14.24 2.84
CA ALA A 183 8.67 -13.65 1.96
C ALA A 183 9.28 -12.50 1.16
N ARG A 184 8.73 -12.25 -0.03
CA ARG A 184 9.16 -11.17 -0.92
C ARG A 184 7.96 -10.38 -1.39
N ILE A 185 8.11 -9.06 -1.40
CA ILE A 185 7.22 -8.10 -2.04
C ILE A 185 7.86 -7.67 -3.37
N CYS A 186 7.07 -7.61 -4.43
CA CYS A 186 7.54 -7.24 -5.77
C CYS A 186 6.35 -6.73 -6.60
N TRP A 187 6.37 -5.47 -7.01
CA TRP A 187 5.23 -4.88 -7.71
C TRP A 187 5.17 -5.35 -9.17
N LEU A 188 4.30 -6.33 -9.43
CA LEU A 188 4.01 -6.86 -10.76
C LEU A 188 2.60 -6.46 -11.21
N GLY A 189 2.47 -6.19 -12.51
CA GLY A 189 1.23 -5.75 -13.16
C GLY A 189 0.39 -6.87 -13.77
N TYR A 190 -0.63 -6.47 -14.53
CA TYR A 190 -1.43 -7.41 -15.32
C TYR A 190 -0.53 -8.18 -16.30
N GLY A 191 -0.78 -9.49 -16.44
CA GLY A 191 0.03 -10.39 -17.25
C GLY A 191 1.33 -10.84 -16.58
N GLU A 192 2.09 -9.94 -15.94
CA GLU A 192 3.32 -10.28 -15.19
C GLU A 192 3.02 -11.21 -14.02
N ARG A 193 1.97 -10.92 -13.23
CA ARG A 193 1.57 -11.76 -12.08
C ARG A 193 1.27 -13.20 -12.49
N ALA A 194 0.45 -13.40 -13.54
CA ALA A 194 0.09 -14.74 -14.00
C ALA A 194 1.28 -15.53 -14.56
N ARG A 195 2.15 -14.87 -15.35
CA ARG A 195 3.39 -15.50 -15.85
C ARG A 195 4.28 -15.95 -14.70
N PHE A 196 4.53 -15.06 -13.75
CA PHE A 196 5.43 -15.34 -12.63
C PHE A 196 4.84 -16.37 -11.66
N GLY A 197 3.55 -16.30 -11.33
CA GLY A 197 2.91 -17.28 -10.46
C GLY A 197 2.95 -18.70 -11.03
N ARG A 198 2.77 -18.86 -12.35
CA ARG A 198 2.93 -20.15 -13.04
C ARG A 198 4.39 -20.63 -13.05
N ALA A 199 5.35 -19.72 -13.22
CA ALA A 199 6.77 -20.06 -13.12
C ALA A 199 7.15 -20.54 -11.71
N ILE A 200 6.64 -19.90 -10.65
CA ILE A 200 6.79 -20.39 -9.27
C ILE A 200 6.23 -21.82 -9.15
N ASN A 201 5.04 -22.07 -9.69
CA ASN A 201 4.42 -23.40 -9.63
C ASN A 201 5.28 -24.47 -10.33
N ASP A 202 5.85 -24.17 -11.50
CA ASP A 202 6.78 -25.08 -12.20
C ASP A 202 8.05 -25.33 -11.38
N LEU A 203 8.61 -24.31 -10.72
CA LEU A 203 9.77 -24.47 -9.84
C LEU A 203 9.48 -25.38 -8.64
N VAL A 204 8.27 -25.28 -8.06
CA VAL A 204 7.80 -26.20 -7.02
C VAL A 204 7.65 -27.61 -7.58
N ALA A 205 7.01 -27.77 -8.75
CA ALA A 205 6.80 -29.07 -9.39
C ALA A 205 8.11 -29.81 -9.71
N ARG A 206 9.16 -29.07 -10.08
CA ARG A 206 10.50 -29.61 -10.38
C ARG A 206 11.38 -29.80 -9.14
N GLY A 207 10.91 -29.41 -7.95
CA GLY A 207 11.68 -29.50 -6.72
C GLY A 207 12.84 -28.49 -6.61
N HIS A 208 12.84 -27.43 -7.42
CA HIS A 208 13.78 -26.31 -7.27
C HIS A 208 13.40 -25.38 -6.11
N ILE A 209 12.13 -25.43 -5.70
CA ILE A 209 11.60 -24.83 -4.47
C ILE A 209 11.14 -25.99 -3.57
N LYS A 210 11.51 -25.95 -2.29
CA LYS A 210 11.41 -27.09 -1.38
C LYS A 210 9.98 -27.41 -0.92
N ALA A 211 9.08 -26.43 -0.93
CA ALA A 211 7.70 -26.57 -0.51
C ALA A 211 6.78 -25.62 -1.31
N PRO A 212 5.45 -25.76 -1.23
CA PRO A 212 4.53 -24.83 -1.88
C PRO A 212 4.77 -23.37 -1.48
N ILE A 213 4.46 -22.46 -2.41
CA ILE A 213 4.54 -21.01 -2.19
C ILE A 213 3.12 -20.45 -2.09
N VAL A 214 2.87 -19.62 -1.08
CA VAL A 214 1.64 -18.81 -1.02
C VAL A 214 1.86 -17.50 -1.76
N ILE A 215 0.95 -17.16 -2.67
CA ILE A 215 1.01 -15.95 -3.50
C ILE A 215 -0.20 -15.08 -3.19
N GLY A 216 0.02 -13.84 -2.81
CA GLY A 216 -1.03 -12.90 -2.45
C GLY A 216 -0.62 -11.45 -2.62
N ARG A 217 -1.28 -10.57 -1.89
CA ARG A 217 -1.05 -9.13 -1.89
C ARG A 217 -1.66 -8.47 -0.67
N ASP A 218 -1.41 -7.17 -0.52
CA ASP A 218 -2.25 -6.33 0.33
C ASP A 218 -3.69 -6.23 -0.25
N HIS A 219 -4.62 -5.77 0.58
CA HIS A 219 -5.93 -5.31 0.13
C HIS A 219 -5.86 -3.96 -0.60
N LEU A 220 -4.79 -3.18 -0.38
CA LEU A 220 -4.43 -2.05 -1.25
C LEU A 220 -3.90 -2.61 -2.57
N ASP A 221 -4.72 -2.56 -3.62
CA ASP A 221 -4.33 -2.90 -4.99
C ASP A 221 -5.29 -2.26 -5.99
N ALA A 222 -4.90 -2.23 -7.26
CA ALA A 222 -5.58 -1.49 -8.31
C ALA A 222 -7.10 -1.75 -8.41
N GLY A 223 -7.56 -2.98 -8.16
CA GLY A 223 -8.97 -3.37 -8.32
C GLY A 223 -9.69 -3.72 -7.03
N SER A 224 -9.02 -3.68 -5.88
CA SER A 224 -9.49 -4.38 -4.69
C SER A 224 -9.90 -3.48 -3.54
N VAL A 225 -10.02 -2.17 -3.73
CA VAL A 225 -10.35 -1.22 -2.66
C VAL A 225 -11.15 -0.03 -3.18
N ALA A 226 -12.13 0.37 -2.37
CA ALA A 226 -12.78 1.69 -2.41
C ALA A 226 -12.46 2.41 -1.10
N SER A 227 -11.80 3.57 -1.19
CA SER A 227 -11.28 4.33 -0.05
C SER A 227 -11.05 5.80 -0.46
N PRO A 228 -12.08 6.67 -0.31
CA PRO A 228 -12.07 8.05 -0.84
C PRO A 228 -10.99 8.97 -0.25
N ASN A 229 -10.41 8.63 0.90
CA ASN A 229 -9.33 9.40 1.52
C ASN A 229 -7.94 8.78 1.25
N ARG A 230 -7.84 7.78 0.38
CA ARG A 230 -6.60 7.05 0.08
C ARG A 230 -6.56 6.55 -1.36
N GLU A 231 -6.87 5.28 -1.63
CA GLU A 231 -6.64 4.67 -2.95
C GLU A 231 -7.51 5.23 -4.06
N THR A 232 -8.74 5.59 -3.73
CA THR A 232 -9.73 6.09 -4.68
C THR A 232 -9.99 7.58 -4.50
N GLU A 233 -9.07 8.30 -3.87
CA GLU A 233 -9.16 9.75 -3.68
C GLU A 233 -9.03 10.51 -5.01
N GLY A 234 -10.02 11.31 -5.37
CA GLY A 234 -10.01 12.11 -6.59
C GLY A 234 -9.96 11.23 -7.83
N MET A 235 -10.87 10.27 -7.95
CA MET A 235 -11.06 9.55 -9.20
C MET A 235 -11.46 10.56 -10.30
N ARG A 236 -10.98 10.35 -11.53
CA ARG A 236 -11.16 11.30 -12.64
C ARG A 236 -12.63 11.60 -12.96
N ASP A 237 -13.51 10.62 -12.73
CA ASP A 237 -14.96 10.68 -12.94
C ASP A 237 -15.76 10.95 -11.65
N GLY A 238 -15.08 11.14 -10.50
CA GLY A 238 -15.72 11.31 -9.20
C GLY A 238 -16.25 10.02 -8.57
N SER A 239 -15.86 8.84 -9.08
CA SER A 239 -16.29 7.51 -8.57
C SER A 239 -15.64 7.07 -7.26
N ASP A 240 -15.07 8.00 -6.48
CA ASP A 240 -14.26 7.77 -5.29
C ASP A 240 -14.89 6.76 -4.32
N ALA A 241 -16.19 6.89 -4.06
CA ALA A 241 -16.93 6.12 -3.07
C ALA A 241 -17.61 4.85 -3.62
N ILE A 242 -17.49 4.55 -4.92
CA ILE A 242 -18.13 3.35 -5.51
C ILE A 242 -17.42 2.09 -4.99
N ALA A 243 -18.13 1.32 -4.17
CA ALA A 243 -17.63 0.12 -3.51
C ALA A 243 -18.00 -1.19 -4.20
N ASP A 244 -18.63 -1.16 -5.38
CA ASP A 244 -18.94 -2.37 -6.14
C ASP A 244 -17.65 -3.11 -6.57
N TRP A 245 -16.61 -2.35 -6.94
CA TRP A 245 -15.34 -2.90 -7.42
C TRP A 245 -14.64 -3.88 -6.47
N PRO A 246 -14.37 -3.56 -5.18
CA PRO A 246 -13.79 -4.51 -4.26
C PRO A 246 -14.68 -5.75 -4.02
N ILE A 247 -16.01 -5.60 -4.07
CA ILE A 247 -16.93 -6.74 -3.93
C ILE A 247 -16.84 -7.65 -5.16
N LEU A 248 -16.85 -7.07 -6.36
CA LEU A 248 -16.64 -7.80 -7.62
C LEU A 248 -15.27 -8.48 -7.67
N ASN A 249 -14.22 -7.81 -7.19
CA ASN A 249 -12.87 -8.40 -7.07
C ASN A 249 -12.91 -9.67 -6.20
N ALA A 250 -13.54 -9.63 -5.03
CA ALA A 250 -13.68 -10.80 -4.17
C ALA A 250 -14.47 -11.94 -4.85
N LEU A 251 -15.65 -11.63 -5.40
CA LEU A 251 -16.50 -12.62 -6.06
C LEU A 251 -15.82 -13.28 -7.27
N LEU A 252 -15.11 -12.48 -8.07
CA LEU A 252 -14.39 -12.97 -9.23
C LEU A 252 -13.19 -13.82 -8.82
N ASN A 253 -12.43 -13.41 -7.80
CA ASN A 253 -11.30 -14.19 -7.32
C ASN A 253 -11.73 -15.52 -6.68
N ALA A 254 -12.87 -15.55 -5.98
CA ALA A 254 -13.47 -16.79 -5.48
C ALA A 254 -13.84 -17.73 -6.64
N SER A 255 -14.43 -17.18 -7.70
CA SER A 255 -14.82 -17.93 -8.90
C SER A 255 -13.63 -18.35 -9.78
N ALA A 256 -12.55 -17.56 -9.80
CA ALA A 256 -11.32 -17.85 -10.53
C ALA A 256 -10.50 -18.98 -9.89
N GLY A 257 -10.72 -19.24 -8.60
CA GLY A 257 -10.10 -20.34 -7.85
C GLY A 257 -8.97 -19.89 -6.93
N ALA A 258 -9.04 -18.71 -6.32
CA ALA A 258 -8.17 -18.37 -5.18
C ALA A 258 -8.26 -19.44 -4.09
N SER A 259 -7.19 -19.64 -3.32
CA SER A 259 -7.20 -20.58 -2.18
C SER A 259 -7.99 -20.02 -1.01
N TRP A 260 -7.92 -18.71 -0.78
CA TRP A 260 -8.87 -18.00 0.07
C TRP A 260 -9.07 -16.56 -0.40
N VAL A 261 -10.23 -16.02 -0.06
CA VAL A 261 -10.67 -14.66 -0.39
C VAL A 261 -11.21 -14.03 0.88
N SER A 262 -10.98 -12.74 1.04
CA SER A 262 -11.45 -11.95 2.18
C SER A 262 -12.12 -10.67 1.73
N VAL A 263 -13.12 -10.20 2.47
CA VAL A 263 -13.75 -8.89 2.33
C VAL A 263 -13.72 -8.22 3.69
N HIS A 264 -13.07 -7.06 3.78
CA HIS A 264 -12.86 -6.34 5.03
C HIS A 264 -13.35 -4.89 4.89
N HIS A 265 -13.59 -4.28 6.05
CA HIS A 265 -14.05 -2.89 6.18
C HIS A 265 -13.11 -2.11 7.11
N GLY A 266 -12.76 -0.89 6.70
CA GLY A 266 -12.03 0.08 7.52
C GLY A 266 -10.54 -0.13 7.67
N GLY A 267 -9.92 -1.02 6.89
CA GLY A 267 -8.47 -1.23 6.94
C GLY A 267 -7.71 0.03 6.54
N GLY A 268 -6.77 0.40 7.41
CA GLY A 268 -5.81 1.49 7.26
C GLY A 268 -6.37 2.92 7.39
N VAL A 269 -7.60 3.19 6.96
CA VAL A 269 -8.25 4.51 7.12
C VAL A 269 -9.35 4.55 8.20
N GLY A 270 -9.64 3.42 8.84
CA GLY A 270 -10.59 3.32 9.96
C GLY A 270 -12.02 2.97 9.52
N ILE A 271 -12.83 2.55 10.50
CA ILE A 271 -14.23 2.13 10.30
C ILE A 271 -15.03 3.22 9.59
N GLY A 272 -15.69 2.87 8.49
CA GLY A 272 -16.56 3.73 7.70
C GLY A 272 -15.90 4.34 6.47
N TYR A 273 -14.58 4.19 6.31
CA TYR A 273 -13.82 4.90 5.26
C TYR A 273 -13.25 4.02 4.15
N SER A 274 -13.33 2.69 4.27
CA SER A 274 -12.89 1.79 3.20
C SER A 274 -13.62 0.46 3.17
N LEU A 275 -13.81 -0.06 1.96
CA LEU A 275 -14.22 -1.44 1.68
C LEU A 275 -13.19 -2.06 0.73
N HIS A 276 -12.67 -3.25 1.07
CA HIS A 276 -11.59 -3.83 0.30
C HIS A 276 -11.49 -5.35 0.41
N ALA A 277 -10.96 -5.97 -0.64
CA ALA A 277 -10.84 -7.40 -0.83
C ALA A 277 -9.40 -7.88 -0.88
N GLY A 278 -9.17 -9.06 -0.31
CA GLY A 278 -7.91 -9.78 -0.36
C GLY A 278 -8.08 -11.12 -1.05
N LEU A 279 -6.98 -11.62 -1.60
CA LEU A 279 -6.89 -12.97 -2.13
C LEU A 279 -5.53 -13.55 -1.79
N VAL A 280 -5.48 -14.88 -1.68
CA VAL A 280 -4.24 -15.64 -1.77
C VAL A 280 -4.51 -16.92 -2.55
N VAL A 281 -3.53 -17.35 -3.35
CA VAL A 281 -3.54 -18.59 -4.11
C VAL A 281 -2.25 -19.36 -3.82
N VAL A 282 -2.34 -20.69 -3.75
CA VAL A 282 -1.20 -21.56 -3.44
C VAL A 282 -0.64 -22.11 -4.75
N ALA A 283 0.68 -22.01 -4.92
CA ALA A 283 1.43 -22.71 -5.96
C ALA A 283 2.06 -23.97 -5.35
N ASP A 284 1.40 -25.12 -5.53
CA ASP A 284 1.79 -26.41 -4.95
C ASP A 284 2.45 -27.37 -5.95
N GLY A 285 2.72 -26.91 -7.17
CA GLY A 285 3.34 -27.69 -8.24
C GLY A 285 2.35 -28.53 -9.05
N THR A 286 1.06 -28.53 -8.72
CA THR A 286 0.08 -29.34 -9.44
C THR A 286 -0.41 -28.66 -10.72
N PRO A 287 -0.88 -29.44 -11.73
CA PRO A 287 -1.56 -28.90 -12.89
C PRO A 287 -2.85 -28.13 -12.56
N ASP A 288 -3.55 -28.51 -11.46
CA ASP A 288 -4.73 -27.78 -10.99
C ASP A 288 -4.35 -26.37 -10.49
N ALA A 289 -3.29 -26.27 -9.67
CA ALA A 289 -2.78 -24.98 -9.22
C ALA A 289 -2.33 -24.12 -10.40
N ASP A 290 -1.65 -24.67 -11.42
CA ASP A 290 -1.28 -23.93 -12.63
C ASP A 290 -2.50 -23.31 -13.34
N ALA A 291 -3.58 -24.08 -13.51
CA ALA A 291 -4.82 -23.59 -14.09
C ALA A 291 -5.46 -22.47 -13.24
N ARG A 292 -5.51 -22.64 -11.92
CA ARG A 292 -6.05 -21.64 -10.97
C ARG A 292 -5.21 -20.36 -10.96
N LEU A 293 -3.89 -20.46 -10.88
CA LEU A 293 -2.94 -19.35 -10.93
C LEU A 293 -3.11 -18.53 -12.21
N GLY A 294 -3.23 -19.20 -13.36
CA GLY A 294 -3.47 -18.51 -14.64
C GLY A 294 -4.76 -17.70 -14.67
N ARG A 295 -5.83 -18.17 -14.03
CA ARG A 295 -7.10 -17.43 -13.95
C ARG A 295 -7.01 -16.31 -12.92
N VAL A 296 -6.73 -16.64 -11.65
CA VAL A 296 -6.84 -15.69 -10.54
C VAL A 296 -5.83 -14.54 -10.66
N LEU A 297 -4.59 -14.82 -11.09
CA LEU A 297 -3.56 -13.79 -11.28
C LEU A 297 -3.72 -13.01 -12.60
N THR A 298 -4.72 -13.36 -13.41
CA THR A 298 -5.17 -12.56 -14.56
C THR A 298 -6.38 -11.71 -14.16
N THR A 299 -7.40 -12.31 -13.55
CA THR A 299 -8.62 -11.61 -13.17
C THR A 299 -8.38 -10.56 -12.10
N ASP A 300 -7.54 -10.84 -11.11
CA ASP A 300 -7.28 -9.93 -10.00
C ASP A 300 -6.70 -8.57 -10.46
N PRO A 301 -5.50 -8.49 -11.07
CA PRO A 301 -5.01 -7.22 -11.61
C PRO A 301 -5.90 -6.70 -12.76
N GLY A 302 -6.60 -7.59 -13.48
CA GLY A 302 -7.50 -7.24 -14.56
C GLY A 302 -8.69 -6.39 -14.10
N THR A 303 -9.24 -6.68 -12.91
CA THR A 303 -10.28 -5.83 -12.30
C THR A 303 -9.78 -4.43 -11.99
N GLY A 304 -8.48 -4.28 -11.67
CA GLY A 304 -7.86 -2.98 -11.46
C GLY A 304 -7.77 -2.15 -12.73
N VAL A 305 -7.30 -2.76 -13.83
CA VAL A 305 -7.28 -2.10 -15.14
C VAL A 305 -8.70 -1.75 -15.58
N MET A 306 -9.66 -2.69 -15.44
CA MET A 306 -11.07 -2.46 -15.76
C MET A 306 -11.64 -1.25 -15.02
N ARG A 307 -11.47 -1.19 -13.69
CA ARG A 307 -11.97 -0.10 -12.85
C ARG A 307 -11.41 1.27 -13.26
N HIS A 308 -10.11 1.33 -13.55
CA HIS A 308 -9.49 2.60 -13.95
C HIS A 308 -9.82 2.98 -15.40
N ALA A 309 -10.02 2.01 -16.29
CA ALA A 309 -10.49 2.28 -17.64
C ALA A 309 -11.93 2.82 -17.62
N ASP A 310 -12.80 2.23 -16.78
CA ASP A 310 -14.18 2.69 -16.56
C ASP A 310 -14.23 4.14 -16.05
N ALA A 311 -13.37 4.48 -15.08
CA ALA A 311 -13.21 5.85 -14.58
C ALA A 311 -12.55 6.82 -15.58
N GLY A 312 -12.30 6.40 -16.82
CA GLY A 312 -11.84 7.26 -17.92
C GLY A 312 -10.35 7.58 -17.91
N TYR A 313 -9.51 6.80 -17.22
CA TYR A 313 -8.06 6.99 -17.27
C TYR A 313 -7.50 6.55 -18.63
N PRO A 314 -6.89 7.46 -19.44
CA PRO A 314 -6.42 7.11 -20.78
C PRO A 314 -5.39 5.98 -20.80
N ASP A 315 -4.48 5.97 -19.82
CA ASP A 315 -3.44 4.94 -19.70
C ASP A 315 -4.04 3.55 -19.45
N ALA A 316 -5.07 3.45 -18.61
CA ALA A 316 -5.77 2.20 -18.35
C ALA A 316 -6.54 1.70 -19.59
N ILE A 317 -7.21 2.61 -20.31
CA ILE A 317 -7.90 2.27 -21.57
C ILE A 317 -6.91 1.77 -22.63
N ALA A 318 -5.79 2.49 -22.82
CA ALA A 318 -4.75 2.11 -23.76
C ALA A 318 -4.12 0.77 -23.38
N PHE A 319 -3.83 0.58 -22.09
CA PHE A 319 -3.27 -0.66 -21.57
C PHE A 319 -4.24 -1.84 -21.72
N ALA A 320 -5.54 -1.66 -21.46
CA ALA A 320 -6.57 -2.67 -21.65
C ALA A 320 -6.63 -3.14 -23.12
N LYS A 321 -6.62 -2.19 -24.07
CA LYS A 321 -6.61 -2.48 -25.52
C LYS A 321 -5.35 -3.22 -25.93
N LYS A 322 -4.18 -2.74 -25.50
CA LYS A 322 -2.88 -3.39 -25.77
C LYS A 322 -2.81 -4.81 -25.22
N SER A 323 -3.40 -5.04 -24.05
CA SER A 323 -3.32 -6.32 -23.32
C SER A 323 -4.49 -7.27 -23.62
N GLY A 324 -5.42 -6.89 -24.52
CA GLY A 324 -6.55 -7.72 -24.92
C GLY A 324 -7.58 -7.95 -23.80
N ILE A 325 -7.68 -7.04 -22.84
CA ILE A 325 -8.69 -7.12 -21.77
C ILE A 325 -10.05 -6.80 -22.38
N LYS A 326 -11.01 -7.70 -22.21
CA LYS A 326 -12.37 -7.53 -22.74
C LYS A 326 -13.19 -6.63 -21.83
N LEU A 327 -13.36 -5.38 -22.23
CA LEU A 327 -14.19 -4.39 -21.54
C LEU A 327 -15.41 -4.08 -22.41
N PRO A 328 -16.62 -4.58 -22.09
CA PRO A 328 -17.78 -4.50 -22.99
C PRO A 328 -18.17 -3.08 -23.44
N MET A 329 -17.82 -2.06 -22.66
CA MET A 329 -18.20 -0.66 -22.88
C MET A 329 -17.05 0.23 -23.39
N VAL A 330 -15.83 -0.29 -23.60
CA VAL A 330 -14.58 0.49 -23.84
C VAL A 330 -13.80 0.05 -25.09
#